data_AF-C9LY07-F1
#
_entry.id   AF-C9LY07-F1
#
_cell.length_a   1.000
_cell.length_b   1.000
_cell.length_c   1.000
_cell.angle_alpha   90.00
_cell.angle_beta   90.00
_cell.angle_gamma   90.00
#
_symmetry.space_group_name_H-M   'P 1'
#
loop_
_entity.id
_entity.type
_entity.pdbx_description
1 polymer ?
#
loop_
_entity_poly.entity_id
_entity_poly.type
_entity_poly.pdbx_seq_one_letter_code
_entity_poly.pdbx_strand_id
1 'polypeptide(L)'
;MNKIIAVSLVADSADIIESFVRHTLTYADEMLVVDHAAIDGTANILCALRAEGLPVRVERYESAELCHDEIMTALMHRAFDERGADIVVPVDADEFLVTEDAAKPCRSVLRRLRTDMTFYAWHWMYELEKPEEDAGKFLLSRPLRRKKEHEMMQKAIVGREAAHAYPLLAQGTHYLYRMEGERRVPAPALPISFLHFAHFQWRGAQHTAVKVLNGWIANAAKYSLHTARCYYWKEHFDTVFQGDVPPVAIASDESETVQGLILPKGQIELRYTEGATFSPLQSLMCLAEQLAQDFAEERVRSRRKLVSVIVPYFGNLSFWHRTLENIASQTYPYMEVAVLDFADGASDLQEMLAALHLPHCIVRADSPGWGVRLAQTARGEYIQWVMPGDRLFPEKILQMVTTLELDDELSFVLADAEETATAEGADPERFVFSMHRSHCFVAAGAWHRAYALAAGRTPMGGLSGVLLRRRVLDACAWLELAFFRKRFFPLAAFVLLFQMEKDFRAGVFDVPLLSHEFHDEGTLVWHPAEWASLLLSCGQELAAHSFVEARQTLAERAREVFAREELRAHADFSRARSIFEELFAALPE
;
A
#
# COMPACT_ATOMS: atom_id res chain seq x y z
N MET A 1 7.13 -22.52 29.05
CA MET A 1 5.69 -22.38 28.71
C MET A 1 5.66 -21.67 27.38
N ASN A 2 4.96 -22.25 26.41
CA ASN A 2 5.02 -21.78 25.03
C ASN A 2 4.45 -20.36 24.89
N LYS A 3 5.11 -19.54 24.06
CA LYS A 3 4.51 -18.34 23.44
C LYS A 3 3.63 -18.78 22.27
N ILE A 4 2.39 -18.31 22.24
CA ILE A 4 1.38 -18.70 21.25
C ILE A 4 1.07 -17.49 20.37
N ILE A 5 1.19 -17.64 19.06
CA ILE A 5 0.78 -16.60 18.11
C ILE A 5 -0.27 -17.16 17.17
N ALA A 6 -1.38 -16.45 17.03
CA ALA A 6 -2.37 -16.77 16.02
C ALA A 6 -2.03 -16.05 14.71
N VAL A 7 -2.28 -16.71 13.57
CA VAL A 7 -2.11 -16.12 12.24
C VAL A 7 -3.40 -16.26 11.45
N SER A 8 -3.77 -15.24 10.68
CA SER A 8 -5.03 -15.22 9.93
C SER A 8 -4.92 -14.41 8.65
N LEU A 9 -5.60 -14.88 7.61
CA LEU A 9 -5.91 -14.14 6.39
C LEU A 9 -7.41 -13.86 6.41
N VAL A 10 -7.78 -12.58 6.36
CA VAL A 10 -9.16 -12.14 6.54
C VAL A 10 -9.61 -11.28 5.37
N ALA A 11 -10.88 -11.41 5.00
CA ALA A 11 -11.56 -10.57 4.02
C ALA A 11 -13.04 -10.46 4.40
N ASP A 12 -13.64 -9.28 4.22
CA ASP A 12 -15.08 -9.02 4.32
C ASP A 12 -15.79 -9.75 5.49
N SER A 13 -15.30 -9.52 6.71
CA SER A 13 -15.70 -10.21 7.95
C SER A 13 -16.10 -9.26 9.09
N ALA A 14 -16.58 -8.05 8.78
CA ALA A 14 -16.85 -6.99 9.77
C ALA A 14 -17.85 -7.41 10.86
N ASP A 15 -18.77 -8.32 10.53
CA ASP A 15 -19.80 -8.87 11.43
C ASP A 15 -19.23 -9.80 12.51
N ILE A 16 -18.04 -10.39 12.31
CA ILE A 16 -17.44 -11.37 13.24
C ILE A 16 -16.06 -10.99 13.74
N ILE A 17 -15.33 -10.15 13.00
CA ILE A 17 -13.89 -9.95 13.19
C ILE A 17 -13.55 -9.49 14.60
N GLU A 18 -14.39 -8.67 15.23
CA GLU A 18 -14.17 -8.25 16.63
C GLU A 18 -14.29 -9.42 17.60
N SER A 19 -15.35 -10.23 17.48
CA SER A 19 -15.53 -11.44 18.30
C SER A 19 -14.37 -12.40 18.08
N PHE A 20 -13.97 -12.61 16.83
CA PHE A 20 -12.88 -13.48 16.42
C PHE A 20 -11.55 -13.07 17.05
N VAL A 21 -11.16 -11.80 16.92
CA VAL A 21 -9.90 -11.28 17.49
C VAL A 21 -9.92 -11.34 19.01
N ARG A 22 -11.00 -10.86 19.65
CA ARG A 22 -11.10 -10.84 21.12
C ARG A 22 -11.08 -12.26 21.70
N HIS A 23 -11.74 -13.22 21.06
CA HIS A 23 -11.70 -14.62 21.47
C HIS A 23 -10.30 -15.21 21.28
N THR A 24 -9.69 -14.99 20.11
CA THR A 24 -8.37 -15.53 19.78
C THR A 24 -7.29 -15.11 20.77
N LEU A 25 -7.31 -13.85 21.20
CA LEU A 25 -6.39 -13.31 22.19
C LEU A 25 -6.61 -13.81 23.63
N THR A 26 -7.66 -14.60 23.87
CA THR A 26 -7.82 -15.28 25.17
C THR A 26 -6.85 -16.43 25.33
N TYR A 27 -6.44 -17.07 24.21
CA TYR A 27 -5.50 -18.17 24.20
C TYR A 27 -4.16 -17.87 23.51
N ALA A 28 -4.12 -16.89 22.60
CA ALA A 28 -2.89 -16.40 21.99
C ALA A 28 -2.28 -15.23 22.80
N ASP A 29 -0.96 -15.06 22.70
CA ASP A 29 -0.25 -13.92 23.26
C ASP A 29 -0.21 -12.73 22.28
N GLU A 30 -0.31 -13.01 20.97
CA GLU A 30 -0.33 -12.03 19.88
C GLU A 30 -1.05 -12.62 18.67
N MET A 31 -1.58 -11.76 17.80
CA MET A 31 -2.21 -12.15 16.55
C MET A 31 -1.62 -11.38 15.37
N LEU A 32 -1.23 -12.10 14.32
CA LEU A 32 -0.82 -11.51 13.03
C LEU A 32 -1.96 -11.71 12.02
N VAL A 33 -2.41 -10.62 11.41
CA VAL A 33 -3.54 -10.61 10.48
C VAL A 33 -3.10 -9.98 9.18
N VAL A 34 -3.38 -10.64 8.07
CA VAL A 34 -3.37 -10.02 6.74
C VAL A 34 -4.81 -9.78 6.32
N ASP A 35 -5.14 -8.52 6.10
CA ASP A 35 -6.38 -8.06 5.48
C ASP A 35 -6.24 -8.12 3.96
N HIS A 36 -6.99 -9.00 3.32
CA HIS A 36 -7.02 -9.17 1.86
C HIS A 36 -7.97 -8.14 1.24
N ALA A 37 -7.57 -6.88 1.35
CA ALA A 37 -8.27 -5.72 0.80
C ALA A 37 -9.77 -5.73 1.10
N ALA A 38 -10.17 -6.01 2.36
CA ALA A 38 -11.57 -6.00 2.73
C ALA A 38 -12.25 -4.66 2.37
N ILE A 39 -13.44 -4.77 1.80
CA ILE A 39 -14.23 -3.64 1.30
C ILE A 39 -15.26 -3.19 2.33
N ASP A 40 -15.60 -4.08 3.25
CA ASP A 40 -16.49 -3.77 4.38
C ASP A 40 -15.75 -3.06 5.54
N GLY A 41 -16.38 -3.02 6.71
CA GLY A 41 -15.80 -2.41 7.92
C GLY A 41 -14.63 -3.18 8.56
N THR A 42 -14.16 -4.30 8.00
CA THR A 42 -13.17 -5.19 8.64
C THR A 42 -11.87 -4.47 8.96
N ALA A 43 -11.30 -3.76 7.99
CA ALA A 43 -10.05 -3.01 8.17
C ALA A 43 -10.16 -1.96 9.28
N ASN A 44 -11.30 -1.24 9.32
CA ASN A 44 -11.57 -0.23 10.34
C ASN A 44 -11.65 -0.83 11.74
N ILE A 45 -12.33 -1.97 11.88
CA ILE A 45 -12.44 -2.68 13.16
C ILE A 45 -11.06 -3.20 13.62
N LEU A 46 -10.26 -3.78 12.73
CA LEU A 46 -8.90 -4.23 13.04
C LEU A 46 -7.99 -3.08 13.49
N CYS A 47 -8.07 -1.93 12.82
CA CYS A 47 -7.37 -0.72 13.21
C CYS A 47 -7.82 -0.21 14.59
N ALA A 48 -9.13 -0.21 14.86
CA ALA A 48 -9.69 0.21 16.15
C ALA A 48 -9.24 -0.73 17.29
N LEU A 49 -9.21 -2.05 17.06
CA LEU A 49 -8.73 -3.03 18.03
C LEU A 49 -7.24 -2.87 18.34
N ARG A 50 -6.42 -2.60 17.32
CA ARG A 50 -5.01 -2.24 17.52
C ARG A 50 -4.86 -0.94 18.31
N ALA A 51 -5.67 0.07 18.01
CA ALA A 51 -5.66 1.35 18.73
C ALA A 51 -6.14 1.24 20.18
N GLU A 52 -7.02 0.27 20.48
CA GLU A 52 -7.41 -0.10 21.86
C GLU A 52 -6.23 -0.69 22.66
N GLY A 53 -5.15 -1.11 21.99
CA GLY A 53 -3.96 -1.69 22.60
C GLY A 53 -3.97 -3.22 22.65
N LEU A 54 -4.88 -3.88 21.92
CA LEU A 54 -4.83 -5.33 21.76
C LEU A 54 -3.56 -5.73 20.95
N PRO A 55 -2.89 -6.85 21.28
CA PRO A 55 -1.69 -7.32 20.59
C PRO A 55 -2.04 -7.92 19.22
N VAL A 56 -2.52 -7.09 18.31
CA VAL A 56 -2.87 -7.43 16.93
C VAL A 56 -1.99 -6.63 15.98
N ARG A 57 -1.37 -7.32 15.03
CA ARG A 57 -0.67 -6.71 13.90
C ARG A 57 -1.47 -6.95 12.65
N VAL A 58 -1.63 -5.89 11.88
CA VAL A 58 -2.45 -5.89 10.68
C VAL A 58 -1.58 -5.43 9.54
N GLU A 59 -1.53 -6.23 8.50
CA GLU A 59 -0.97 -5.92 7.20
C GLU A 59 -2.06 -6.03 6.15
N ARG A 60 -1.85 -5.37 5.01
CA ARG A 60 -2.81 -5.35 3.92
C ARG A 60 -2.19 -6.01 2.68
N TYR A 61 -3.00 -6.79 1.97
CA TYR A 61 -2.65 -7.43 0.72
C TYR A 61 -3.64 -6.98 -0.36
N GLU A 62 -3.16 -6.19 -1.32
CA GLU A 62 -4.02 -5.49 -2.29
C GLU A 62 -4.40 -6.32 -3.52
N SER A 63 -3.60 -7.33 -3.88
CA SER A 63 -3.86 -8.11 -5.11
C SER A 63 -5.14 -8.93 -4.99
N ALA A 64 -5.93 -9.01 -6.06
CA ALA A 64 -7.20 -9.72 -6.11
C ALA A 64 -7.05 -11.25 -6.00
N GLU A 65 -5.91 -11.81 -6.41
CA GLU A 65 -5.70 -13.26 -6.35
C GLU A 65 -5.61 -13.78 -4.91
N LEU A 66 -6.25 -14.91 -4.64
CA LEU A 66 -6.20 -15.55 -3.32
C LEU A 66 -4.95 -16.43 -3.18
N CYS A 67 -3.84 -15.84 -2.77
CA CYS A 67 -2.60 -16.56 -2.46
C CYS A 67 -2.56 -17.11 -1.03
N HIS A 68 -3.67 -17.76 -0.62
CA HIS A 68 -3.91 -18.18 0.76
C HIS A 68 -2.74 -18.97 1.40
N ASP A 69 -2.28 -20.05 0.76
CA ASP A 69 -1.23 -20.91 1.31
C ASP A 69 0.12 -20.21 1.42
N GLU A 70 0.46 -19.37 0.46
CA GLU A 70 1.69 -18.56 0.46
C GLU A 70 1.67 -17.51 1.57
N ILE A 71 0.57 -16.75 1.69
CA ILE A 71 0.39 -15.73 2.74
C ILE A 71 0.41 -16.37 4.12
N MET A 72 -0.35 -17.45 4.33
CA MET A 72 -0.41 -18.13 5.63
C MET A 72 0.91 -18.82 5.99
N THR A 73 1.66 -19.33 5.00
CA THR A 73 3.02 -19.84 5.21
C THR A 73 3.97 -18.72 5.63
N ALA A 74 3.92 -17.56 4.95
CA ALA A 74 4.75 -16.41 5.30
C ALA A 74 4.44 -15.87 6.71
N LEU A 75 3.16 -15.73 7.06
CA LEU A 75 2.74 -15.33 8.41
C LEU A 75 3.21 -16.32 9.48
N MET A 76 3.13 -17.62 9.21
CA MET A 76 3.63 -18.65 10.12
C MET A 76 5.13 -18.48 10.39
N HIS A 77 5.95 -18.33 9.35
CA HIS A 77 7.40 -18.14 9.52
C HIS A 77 7.72 -16.85 10.25
N ARG A 78 7.04 -15.74 9.94
CA ARG A 78 7.23 -14.48 10.68
C ARG A 78 6.85 -14.60 12.15
N ALA A 79 5.78 -15.30 12.47
CA ALA A 79 5.42 -15.59 13.86
C ALA A 79 6.53 -16.36 14.58
N PHE A 80 7.18 -17.32 13.94
CA PHE A 80 8.31 -18.05 14.51
C PHE A 80 9.59 -17.20 14.59
N ASP A 81 10.02 -16.63 13.48
CA ASP A 81 11.35 -16.03 13.29
C ASP A 81 11.44 -14.61 13.85
N GLU A 82 10.44 -13.76 13.61
CA GLU A 82 10.45 -12.34 14.01
C GLU A 82 9.82 -12.13 15.38
N ARG A 83 8.85 -12.98 15.74
CA ARG A 83 8.04 -12.81 16.96
C ARG A 83 8.37 -13.86 18.03
N GLY A 84 9.14 -14.90 17.73
CA GLY A 84 9.54 -15.91 18.69
C GLY A 84 8.38 -16.76 19.21
N ALA A 85 7.36 -17.03 18.40
CA ALA A 85 6.30 -18.00 18.75
C ALA A 85 6.91 -19.38 18.99
N ASP A 86 6.42 -20.14 19.96
CA ASP A 86 6.75 -21.57 20.11
C ASP A 86 5.68 -22.44 19.45
N ILE A 87 4.43 -21.96 19.49
CA ILE A 87 3.26 -22.54 18.81
C ILE A 87 2.60 -21.47 17.96
N VAL A 88 2.29 -21.81 16.71
CA VAL A 88 1.45 -21.02 15.81
C VAL A 88 0.09 -21.70 15.64
N VAL A 89 -0.98 -20.92 15.76
CA VAL A 89 -2.35 -21.36 15.49
C VAL A 89 -2.87 -20.60 14.27
N PRO A 90 -2.87 -21.21 13.07
CA PRO A 90 -3.59 -20.67 11.93
C PRO A 90 -5.10 -20.77 12.17
N VAL A 91 -5.83 -19.67 12.00
CA VAL A 91 -7.28 -19.62 12.21
C VAL A 91 -7.93 -18.72 11.18
N ASP A 92 -9.02 -19.18 10.56
CA ASP A 92 -9.80 -18.38 9.62
C ASP A 92 -10.76 -17.44 10.39
N ALA A 93 -11.15 -16.30 9.79
CA ALA A 93 -11.95 -15.28 10.47
C ALA A 93 -13.31 -15.77 11.00
N ASP A 94 -13.86 -16.82 10.39
CA ASP A 94 -15.11 -17.46 10.77
C ASP A 94 -14.91 -18.70 11.66
N GLU A 95 -13.71 -18.92 12.20
CA GLU A 95 -13.36 -20.07 13.04
C GLU A 95 -12.99 -19.65 14.47
N PHE A 96 -13.47 -20.43 15.45
CA PHE A 96 -13.17 -20.22 16.87
C PHE A 96 -12.62 -21.50 17.49
N LEU A 97 -11.37 -21.46 17.98
CA LEU A 97 -10.82 -22.58 18.75
C LEU A 97 -11.49 -22.64 20.14
N VAL A 98 -12.24 -23.71 20.40
CA VAL A 98 -13.07 -23.86 21.60
C VAL A 98 -12.82 -25.21 22.30
N THR A 99 -13.38 -25.34 23.50
CA THR A 99 -13.38 -26.56 24.31
C THR A 99 -14.69 -26.65 25.08
N GLU A 100 -15.14 -27.89 25.34
CA GLU A 100 -16.25 -28.20 26.24
C GLU A 100 -15.75 -28.78 27.58
N ASP A 101 -14.44 -28.95 27.73
CA ASP A 101 -13.79 -29.50 28.91
C ASP A 101 -13.19 -28.37 29.76
N ALA A 102 -13.86 -28.02 30.87
CA ALA A 102 -13.44 -26.95 31.77
C ALA A 102 -12.04 -27.19 32.39
N ALA A 103 -11.58 -28.44 32.47
CA ALA A 103 -10.24 -28.77 32.95
C ALA A 103 -9.15 -28.53 31.88
N LYS A 104 -9.55 -28.33 30.62
CA LYS A 104 -8.65 -28.13 29.47
C LYS A 104 -8.97 -26.85 28.68
N PRO A 105 -8.85 -25.65 29.29
CA PRO A 105 -8.94 -24.40 28.55
C PRO A 105 -7.91 -24.34 27.41
N CYS A 106 -8.28 -23.78 26.25
CA CYS A 106 -7.44 -23.71 25.05
C CYS A 106 -6.01 -23.23 25.38
N ARG A 107 -5.88 -22.11 26.10
CA ARG A 107 -4.57 -21.55 26.50
C ARG A 107 -3.72 -22.53 27.29
N SER A 108 -4.30 -23.23 28.27
CA SER A 108 -3.58 -24.17 29.14
C SER A 108 -3.04 -25.37 28.36
N VAL A 109 -3.79 -25.82 27.35
CA VAL A 109 -3.40 -26.90 26.45
C VAL A 109 -2.25 -26.44 25.56
N LEU A 110 -2.43 -25.34 24.84
CA LEU A 110 -1.45 -24.81 23.89
C LEU A 110 -0.09 -24.50 24.55
N ARG A 111 -0.09 -24.00 25.79
CA ARG A 111 1.14 -23.69 26.56
C ARG A 111 2.02 -24.90 26.88
N ARG A 112 1.46 -26.12 26.77
CA ARG A 112 2.11 -27.40 27.13
C ARG A 112 2.36 -28.30 25.93
N LEU A 113 1.97 -27.90 24.72
CA LEU A 113 2.25 -28.68 23.52
C LEU A 113 3.76 -28.77 23.29
N ARG A 114 4.20 -29.91 22.74
CA ARG A 114 5.56 -30.03 22.22
C ARG A 114 5.68 -29.21 20.93
N THR A 115 6.87 -28.74 20.63
CA THR A 115 7.12 -27.80 19.52
C THR A 115 7.71 -28.51 18.28
N ASP A 116 8.14 -29.76 18.43
CA ASP A 116 8.64 -30.66 17.37
C ASP A 116 7.54 -31.54 16.75
N MET A 117 6.28 -31.15 16.89
CA MET A 117 5.13 -31.89 16.34
C MET A 117 4.07 -30.94 15.79
N THR A 118 3.36 -31.37 14.74
CA THR A 118 2.10 -30.75 14.33
C THR A 118 0.95 -31.41 15.08
N PHE A 119 0.02 -30.60 15.57
CA PHE A 119 -1.22 -31.08 16.14
C PHE A 119 -2.38 -30.72 15.22
N TYR A 120 -3.53 -31.32 15.42
CA TYR A 120 -4.74 -30.89 14.75
C TYR A 120 -5.96 -30.99 15.66
N ALA A 121 -6.93 -30.14 15.37
CA ALA A 121 -8.25 -30.18 15.95
C ALA A 121 -9.29 -30.30 14.83
N TRP A 122 -10.40 -30.97 15.13
CA TRP A 122 -11.46 -31.19 14.14
C TRP A 122 -12.26 -29.92 13.91
N HIS A 123 -12.81 -29.84 12.70
CA HIS A 123 -13.67 -28.75 12.29
C HIS A 123 -15.14 -29.13 12.51
N TRP A 124 -15.88 -28.27 13.20
CA TRP A 124 -17.32 -28.46 13.43
C TRP A 124 -18.09 -27.28 12.86
N MET A 125 -19.18 -27.56 12.15
CA MET A 125 -20.04 -26.52 11.60
C MET A 125 -20.94 -25.94 12.69
N TYR A 126 -20.91 -24.63 12.86
CA TYR A 126 -21.67 -23.86 13.83
C TYR A 126 -22.51 -22.79 13.13
N GLU A 127 -23.65 -22.48 13.72
CA GLU A 127 -24.54 -21.40 13.30
C GLU A 127 -25.14 -20.69 14.50
N LEU A 128 -25.52 -19.43 14.28
CA LEU A 128 -26.39 -18.70 15.19
C LEU A 128 -27.81 -19.22 15.02
N GLU A 129 -28.53 -19.49 16.11
CA GLU A 129 -29.96 -19.83 16.04
C GLU A 129 -30.78 -18.71 15.40
N LYS A 130 -30.38 -17.47 15.68
CA LYS A 130 -31.00 -16.24 15.18
C LYS A 130 -29.93 -15.21 14.84
N PRO A 131 -29.35 -15.24 13.62
CA PRO A 131 -28.23 -14.38 13.26
C PRO A 131 -28.56 -12.88 13.31
N GLU A 132 -29.82 -12.51 13.10
CA GLU A 132 -30.34 -11.14 13.12
C GLU A 132 -30.55 -10.54 14.52
N GLU A 133 -30.66 -11.37 15.56
CA GLU A 133 -30.85 -10.91 16.94
C GLU A 133 -29.48 -10.72 17.64
N ASP A 134 -29.34 -9.68 18.46
CA ASP A 134 -28.17 -9.46 19.32
C ASP A 134 -26.81 -9.36 18.59
N ALA A 135 -26.76 -8.74 17.40
CA ALA A 135 -25.54 -8.61 16.59
C ALA A 135 -24.36 -7.93 17.32
N GLY A 136 -24.63 -7.06 18.30
CA GLY A 136 -23.61 -6.41 19.14
C GLY A 136 -23.09 -7.26 20.31
N LYS A 137 -23.61 -8.49 20.52
CA LYS A 137 -23.11 -9.39 21.56
C LYS A 137 -21.99 -10.28 21.04
N PHE A 138 -21.05 -10.63 21.92
CA PHE A 138 -19.99 -11.58 21.62
C PHE A 138 -20.54 -12.89 21.04
N LEU A 139 -20.02 -13.31 19.88
CA LEU A 139 -20.64 -14.34 19.06
C LEU A 139 -20.85 -15.67 19.79
N LEU A 140 -19.84 -16.20 20.49
CA LEU A 140 -19.95 -17.48 21.19
C LEU A 140 -20.84 -17.43 22.45
N SER A 141 -21.29 -16.25 22.88
CA SER A 141 -22.24 -16.10 23.99
C SER A 141 -23.71 -16.12 23.55
N ARG A 142 -23.97 -16.07 22.23
CA ARG A 142 -25.31 -16.11 21.65
C ARG A 142 -25.80 -17.56 21.57
N PRO A 143 -27.11 -17.81 21.42
CA PRO A 143 -27.62 -19.16 21.18
C PRO A 143 -27.07 -19.74 19.86
N LEU A 144 -26.42 -20.90 19.95
CA LEU A 144 -25.76 -21.56 18.82
C LEU A 144 -26.37 -22.93 18.54
N ARG A 145 -26.35 -23.31 17.27
CA ARG A 145 -26.51 -24.70 16.83
C ARG A 145 -25.21 -25.17 16.20
N ARG A 146 -24.98 -26.48 16.22
CA ARG A 146 -23.90 -27.11 15.48
C ARG A 146 -24.40 -28.35 14.76
N LYS A 147 -23.70 -28.78 13.72
CA LYS A 147 -23.94 -30.07 13.07
C LYS A 147 -23.61 -31.20 14.04
N LYS A 148 -24.41 -32.28 14.03
CA LYS A 148 -24.27 -33.43 14.95
C LYS A 148 -22.94 -34.18 14.82
N GLU A 149 -22.36 -34.15 13.63
CA GLU A 149 -21.06 -34.75 13.33
C GLU A 149 -20.09 -33.69 12.84
N HIS A 150 -18.82 -33.87 13.17
CA HIS A 150 -17.75 -32.99 12.71
C HIS A 150 -17.40 -33.25 11.25
N GLU A 151 -16.85 -32.25 10.57
CA GLU A 151 -16.36 -32.41 9.20
C GLU A 151 -15.12 -33.31 9.18
N MET A 152 -14.89 -33.99 8.05
CA MET A 152 -13.66 -34.78 7.86
C MET A 152 -12.41 -33.92 7.70
N MET A 153 -12.56 -32.59 7.67
CA MET A 153 -11.47 -31.63 7.61
C MET A 153 -10.95 -31.32 9.01
N GLN A 154 -9.63 -31.18 9.10
CA GLN A 154 -8.91 -30.82 10.32
C GLN A 154 -8.16 -29.50 10.12
N LYS A 155 -7.82 -28.83 11.21
CA LYS A 155 -7.00 -27.60 11.20
C LYS A 155 -5.73 -27.82 12.00
N ALA A 156 -4.60 -27.41 11.43
CA ALA A 156 -3.30 -27.61 12.03
C ALA A 156 -3.06 -26.65 13.20
N ILE A 157 -2.34 -27.12 14.22
CA ILE A 157 -1.75 -26.34 15.30
C ILE A 157 -0.26 -26.67 15.27
N VAL A 158 0.58 -25.67 15.03
CA VAL A 158 1.94 -25.88 14.53
C VAL A 158 2.98 -25.59 15.60
N GLY A 159 3.87 -26.55 15.86
CA GLY A 159 5.07 -26.32 16.65
C GLY A 159 6.24 -25.80 15.81
N ARG A 160 7.09 -24.95 16.42
CA ARG A 160 8.24 -24.31 15.76
C ARG A 160 9.17 -25.30 15.05
N GLU A 161 9.69 -26.31 15.75
CA GLU A 161 10.62 -27.27 15.17
C GLU A 161 9.97 -28.15 14.10
N ALA A 162 8.66 -28.42 14.21
CA ALA A 162 7.91 -29.08 13.14
C ALA A 162 7.87 -28.22 11.86
N ALA A 163 7.65 -26.92 11.98
CA ALA A 163 7.64 -25.99 10.85
C ALA A 163 9.03 -25.89 10.17
N HIS A 164 10.13 -25.97 10.92
CA HIS A 164 11.46 -26.03 10.31
C HIS A 164 11.67 -27.30 9.46
N ALA A 165 11.13 -28.44 9.89
CA ALA A 165 11.21 -29.69 9.13
C ALA A 165 10.22 -29.76 7.95
N TYR A 166 9.07 -29.08 8.09
CA TYR A 166 7.97 -29.03 7.11
C TYR A 166 7.51 -27.59 6.91
N PRO A 167 8.21 -26.81 6.06
CA PRO A 167 8.09 -25.35 6.06
C PRO A 167 6.87 -24.81 5.31
N LEU A 168 6.05 -25.66 4.70
CA LEU A 168 4.91 -25.21 3.90
C LEU A 168 3.60 -25.57 4.59
N LEU A 169 2.70 -24.59 4.71
CA LEU A 169 1.35 -24.81 5.23
C LEU A 169 0.40 -25.04 4.07
N ALA A 170 -0.38 -26.12 4.11
CA ALA A 170 -1.35 -26.44 3.08
C ALA A 170 -2.51 -25.41 3.06
N GLN A 171 -3.07 -25.17 1.87
CA GLN A 171 -4.28 -24.35 1.72
C GLN A 171 -5.42 -24.86 2.60
N GLY A 172 -6.20 -23.93 3.18
CA GLY A 172 -7.18 -24.23 4.24
C GLY A 172 -6.56 -24.57 5.59
N THR A 173 -5.24 -24.36 5.74
CA THR A 173 -4.47 -24.55 6.99
C THR A 173 -4.56 -25.95 7.61
N HIS A 174 -4.78 -26.97 6.77
CA HIS A 174 -5.09 -28.33 7.23
C HIS A 174 -3.89 -29.13 7.78
N TYR A 175 -2.70 -28.94 7.24
CA TYR A 175 -1.48 -29.67 7.62
C TYR A 175 -0.22 -28.98 7.11
N LEU A 176 0.93 -29.28 7.74
CA LEU A 176 2.24 -28.91 7.22
C LEU A 176 2.76 -29.94 6.22
N TYR A 177 3.54 -29.50 5.25
CA TYR A 177 4.21 -30.38 4.30
C TYR A 177 5.57 -29.82 3.89
N ARG A 178 6.36 -30.68 3.23
CA ARG A 178 7.57 -30.31 2.51
C ARG A 178 7.52 -30.85 1.09
N MET A 179 8.35 -30.27 0.23
CA MET A 179 8.57 -30.79 -1.11
C MET A 179 9.80 -31.70 -1.11
N GLU A 180 9.64 -32.90 -1.65
CA GLU A 180 10.73 -33.82 -2.01
C GLU A 180 10.68 -34.03 -3.53
N GLY A 181 11.47 -33.24 -4.26
CA GLY A 181 11.26 -33.06 -5.70
C GLY A 181 9.88 -32.47 -5.97
N GLU A 182 9.07 -33.15 -6.78
CA GLU A 182 7.68 -32.75 -7.07
C GLU A 182 6.66 -33.31 -6.07
N ARG A 183 7.08 -34.14 -5.12
CA ARG A 183 6.17 -34.82 -4.19
C ARG A 183 5.92 -33.97 -2.94
N ARG A 184 4.65 -33.78 -2.60
CA ARG A 184 4.23 -33.26 -1.28
C ARG A 184 4.29 -34.37 -0.23
N VAL A 185 5.09 -34.17 0.80
CA VAL A 185 5.19 -35.09 1.95
C VAL A 185 4.61 -34.39 3.18
N PRO A 186 3.46 -34.87 3.72
CA PRO A 186 2.84 -34.26 4.88
C PRO A 186 3.64 -34.54 6.16
N ALA A 187 3.59 -33.59 7.09
CA ALA A 187 4.12 -33.74 8.43
C ALA A 187 3.29 -34.75 9.24
N PRO A 188 3.92 -35.54 10.14
CA PRO A 188 3.19 -36.27 11.16
C PRO A 188 2.34 -35.32 12.01
N ALA A 189 1.10 -35.71 12.31
CA ALA A 189 0.20 -34.89 13.11
C ALA A 189 -0.55 -35.70 14.18
N LEU A 190 -0.77 -35.11 15.36
CA LEU A 190 -1.49 -35.73 16.47
C LEU A 190 -2.81 -35.01 16.78
N PRO A 191 -3.92 -35.74 16.99
CA PRO A 191 -5.20 -35.12 17.34
C PRO A 191 -5.17 -34.53 18.75
N ILE A 192 -5.84 -33.39 18.93
CA ILE A 192 -6.23 -32.84 20.23
C ILE A 192 -7.73 -33.07 20.40
N SER A 193 -8.11 -34.20 21.00
CA SER A 193 -9.50 -34.69 21.00
C SER A 193 -10.51 -33.88 21.83
N PHE A 194 -10.06 -32.87 22.57
CA PHE A 194 -10.88 -32.03 23.45
C PHE A 194 -10.85 -30.55 23.04
N LEU A 195 -10.17 -30.22 21.94
CA LEU A 195 -10.28 -28.93 21.27
C LEU A 195 -10.91 -29.16 19.90
N HIS A 196 -11.66 -28.18 19.43
CA HIS A 196 -12.19 -28.14 18.07
C HIS A 196 -12.32 -26.71 17.58
N PHE A 197 -12.39 -26.55 16.27
CA PHE A 197 -12.70 -25.28 15.64
C PHE A 197 -14.20 -25.21 15.34
N ALA A 198 -14.88 -24.27 15.98
CA ALA A 198 -16.27 -23.92 15.68
C ALA A 198 -16.31 -23.00 14.46
N HIS A 199 -16.88 -23.48 13.35
CA HIS A 199 -16.87 -22.82 12.05
C HIS A 199 -18.22 -22.20 11.70
N PHE A 200 -18.24 -20.88 11.56
CA PHE A 200 -19.43 -20.11 11.21
C PHE A 200 -19.52 -19.86 9.71
N GLN A 201 -19.57 -20.93 8.92
CA GLN A 201 -19.63 -20.82 7.46
C GLN A 201 -20.90 -20.12 6.98
N TRP A 202 -22.03 -20.32 7.67
CA TRP A 202 -23.29 -19.64 7.39
C TRP A 202 -23.57 -18.55 8.43
N ARG A 203 -23.69 -17.30 7.94
CA ARG A 203 -24.00 -16.10 8.74
C ARG A 203 -25.14 -15.28 8.13
N GLY A 204 -25.89 -15.90 7.22
CA GLY A 204 -26.95 -15.27 6.43
C GLY A 204 -26.67 -15.29 4.93
N ALA A 205 -27.71 -15.01 4.15
CA ALA A 205 -27.67 -15.09 2.69
C ALA A 205 -26.72 -14.07 2.05
N GLN A 206 -26.73 -12.82 2.53
CA GLN A 206 -25.90 -11.76 1.98
C GLN A 206 -24.40 -11.98 2.24
N HIS A 207 -24.05 -12.40 3.46
CA HIS A 207 -22.69 -12.85 3.78
C HIS A 207 -22.24 -13.97 2.84
N THR A 208 -23.08 -15.00 2.70
CA THR A 208 -22.75 -16.17 1.88
C THR A 208 -22.55 -15.77 0.43
N ALA A 209 -23.37 -14.85 -0.08
CA ALA A 209 -23.19 -14.27 -1.42
C ALA A 209 -21.84 -13.55 -1.57
N VAL A 210 -21.47 -12.63 -0.67
CA VAL A 210 -20.15 -11.95 -0.70
C VAL A 210 -19.02 -12.98 -0.70
N LYS A 211 -19.06 -13.93 0.25
CA LYS A 211 -18.03 -14.95 0.42
C LYS A 211 -17.81 -15.75 -0.86
N VAL A 212 -18.88 -16.27 -1.48
CA VAL A 212 -18.75 -17.16 -2.65
C VAL A 212 -18.50 -16.40 -3.95
N LEU A 213 -19.06 -15.20 -4.11
CA LEU A 213 -18.81 -14.35 -5.28
C LEU A 213 -17.33 -13.96 -5.34
N ASN A 214 -16.80 -13.41 -4.25
CA ASN A 214 -15.41 -13.00 -4.19
C ASN A 214 -14.47 -14.21 -4.14
N GLY A 215 -14.77 -15.19 -3.30
CA GLY A 215 -13.93 -16.36 -3.09
C GLY A 215 -13.71 -17.16 -4.37
N TRP A 216 -14.75 -17.36 -5.20
CA TRP A 216 -14.59 -18.04 -6.48
C TRP A 216 -13.73 -17.22 -7.45
N ILE A 217 -14.01 -15.92 -7.61
CA ILE A 217 -13.30 -15.07 -8.55
C ILE A 217 -11.82 -14.91 -8.17
N ALA A 218 -11.52 -14.65 -6.90
CA ALA A 218 -10.14 -14.53 -6.38
C ALA A 218 -9.35 -15.85 -6.55
N ASN A 219 -10.02 -16.99 -6.34
CA ASN A 219 -9.43 -18.31 -6.59
C ASN A 219 -9.25 -18.61 -8.10
N ALA A 220 -10.14 -18.09 -8.95
CA ALA A 220 -10.02 -18.20 -10.40
C ALA A 220 -8.88 -17.33 -10.93
N ALA A 221 -8.62 -16.17 -10.32
CA ALA A 221 -7.49 -15.29 -10.66
C ALA A 221 -6.13 -15.96 -10.39
N LYS A 222 -5.96 -16.64 -9.24
CA LYS A 222 -4.76 -17.46 -8.96
C LYS A 222 -4.59 -18.64 -9.92
N TYR A 223 -5.71 -19.21 -10.37
CA TYR A 223 -5.80 -20.38 -11.28
C TYR A 223 -4.83 -21.52 -10.95
N SER A 224 -5.02 -22.15 -9.78
CA SER A 224 -4.19 -23.26 -9.32
C SER A 224 -4.91 -24.61 -9.39
N LEU A 225 -4.24 -25.70 -9.00
CA LEU A 225 -4.90 -27.00 -8.82
C LEU A 225 -6.08 -26.93 -7.83
N HIS A 226 -6.07 -25.99 -6.88
CA HIS A 226 -7.20 -25.75 -5.98
C HIS A 226 -8.43 -25.26 -6.73
N THR A 227 -8.26 -24.36 -7.72
CA THR A 227 -9.34 -23.89 -8.61
C THR A 227 -10.06 -25.06 -9.30
N ALA A 228 -9.31 -26.09 -9.72
CA ALA A 228 -9.88 -27.29 -10.32
C ALA A 228 -10.50 -28.26 -9.30
N ARG A 229 -9.96 -28.35 -8.07
CA ARG A 229 -10.37 -29.33 -7.05
C ARG A 229 -11.54 -28.86 -6.19
N CYS A 230 -11.66 -27.57 -5.95
CA CYS A 230 -12.67 -27.00 -5.07
C CYS A 230 -13.83 -26.41 -5.87
N TYR A 231 -14.35 -27.22 -6.80
CA TYR A 231 -15.41 -26.83 -7.74
C TYR A 231 -16.74 -26.45 -7.03
N TYR A 232 -16.96 -26.90 -5.80
CA TYR A 232 -18.11 -26.49 -4.99
C TYR A 232 -18.19 -24.96 -4.80
N TRP A 233 -17.06 -24.24 -4.78
CA TRP A 233 -17.06 -22.77 -4.78
C TRP A 233 -17.71 -22.20 -6.04
N LYS A 234 -17.47 -22.83 -7.20
CA LYS A 234 -18.12 -22.47 -8.46
C LYS A 234 -19.61 -22.80 -8.43
N GLU A 235 -20.00 -23.94 -7.89
CA GLU A 235 -21.41 -24.31 -7.75
C GLU A 235 -22.18 -23.30 -6.89
N HIS A 236 -21.59 -22.88 -5.77
CA HIS A 236 -22.18 -21.84 -4.91
C HIS A 236 -22.19 -20.47 -5.61
N PHE A 237 -21.13 -20.11 -6.32
CA PHE A 237 -21.09 -18.91 -7.15
C PHE A 237 -22.24 -18.91 -8.17
N ASP A 238 -22.44 -20.02 -8.89
CA ASP A 238 -23.48 -20.16 -9.91
C ASP A 238 -24.89 -20.08 -9.32
N THR A 239 -25.07 -20.63 -8.12
CA THR A 239 -26.34 -20.54 -7.38
C THR A 239 -26.68 -19.08 -7.07
N VAL A 240 -25.73 -18.32 -6.54
CA VAL A 240 -25.91 -16.87 -6.26
C VAL A 240 -26.14 -16.10 -7.56
N PHE A 241 -25.39 -16.43 -8.62
CA PHE A 241 -25.54 -15.80 -9.93
C PHE A 241 -26.94 -16.00 -10.53
N GLN A 242 -27.59 -17.13 -10.25
CA GLN A 242 -28.96 -17.43 -10.66
C GLN A 242 -30.02 -16.73 -9.78
N GLY A 243 -29.61 -16.06 -8.71
CA GLY A 243 -30.50 -15.39 -7.75
C GLY A 243 -30.92 -16.27 -6.57
N ASP A 244 -30.34 -17.46 -6.44
CA ASP A 244 -30.64 -18.42 -5.37
C ASP A 244 -29.63 -18.33 -4.23
N VAL A 245 -29.95 -18.99 -3.11
CA VAL A 245 -29.09 -19.05 -1.93
C VAL A 245 -28.38 -20.41 -1.90
N PRO A 246 -27.04 -20.45 -1.85
CA PRO A 246 -26.29 -21.69 -1.70
C PRO A 246 -26.74 -22.49 -0.47
N PRO A 247 -26.87 -23.82 -0.56
CA PRO A 247 -27.33 -24.68 0.54
C PRO A 247 -26.21 -24.92 1.56
N VAL A 248 -25.70 -23.84 2.14
CA VAL A 248 -24.59 -23.82 3.11
C VAL A 248 -25.11 -23.85 4.55
N ALA A 249 -26.37 -23.47 4.75
CA ALA A 249 -27.00 -23.53 6.06
C ALA A 249 -27.21 -24.99 6.53
N ILE A 250 -26.97 -25.26 7.81
CA ILE A 250 -27.16 -26.55 8.44
C ILE A 250 -28.65 -26.86 8.49
N ALA A 251 -29.04 -28.01 7.96
CA ALA A 251 -30.41 -28.48 8.04
C ALA A 251 -30.81 -28.71 9.51
N SER A 252 -32.04 -28.31 9.88
CA SER A 252 -32.49 -28.37 11.28
C SER A 252 -32.43 -29.77 11.88
N ASP A 253 -32.67 -30.82 11.08
CA ASP A 253 -32.59 -32.23 11.47
C ASP A 253 -31.16 -32.77 11.60
N GLU A 254 -30.19 -32.11 10.98
CA GLU A 254 -28.75 -32.40 11.10
C GLU A 254 -28.07 -31.61 12.23
N SER A 255 -28.80 -30.66 12.84
CA SER A 255 -28.29 -29.77 13.88
C SER A 255 -28.68 -30.17 15.30
N GLU A 256 -27.90 -29.71 16.28
CA GLU A 256 -28.21 -29.74 17.71
C GLU A 256 -27.87 -28.40 18.37
N THR A 257 -28.59 -28.03 19.43
CA THR A 257 -28.27 -26.83 20.22
C THR A 257 -26.96 -27.06 20.97
N VAL A 258 -26.07 -26.08 20.91
CA VAL A 258 -24.78 -26.13 21.61
C VAL A 258 -24.99 -25.79 23.08
N GLN A 259 -24.50 -26.67 23.95
CA GLN A 259 -24.47 -26.43 25.40
C GLN A 259 -23.06 -26.73 25.93
N GLY A 260 -22.60 -25.96 26.92
CA GLY A 260 -21.37 -26.29 27.65
C GLY A 260 -20.06 -25.83 27.01
N LEU A 261 -20.07 -24.93 26.02
CA LEU A 261 -18.84 -24.25 25.60
C LEU A 261 -18.20 -23.52 26.78
N ILE A 262 -16.91 -23.77 26.99
CA ILE A 262 -16.14 -23.10 28.04
C ILE A 262 -15.62 -21.78 27.48
N LEU A 263 -16.33 -20.71 27.81
CA LEU A 263 -15.91 -19.36 27.46
C LEU A 263 -14.81 -18.84 28.40
N PRO A 264 -13.99 -17.88 27.93
CA PRO A 264 -12.98 -17.22 28.75
C PRO A 264 -13.58 -16.58 30.01
N LYS A 265 -12.75 -16.41 31.05
CA LYS A 265 -13.18 -15.70 32.28
C LYS A 265 -13.35 -14.20 31.98
N GLY A 266 -14.56 -13.69 32.16
CA GLY A 266 -14.91 -12.28 31.92
C GLY A 266 -15.83 -12.12 30.71
N GLN A 267 -16.64 -11.06 30.70
CA GLN A 267 -17.50 -10.76 29.56
C GLN A 267 -16.69 -10.10 28.45
N ILE A 268 -16.74 -10.68 27.24
CA ILE A 268 -16.20 -10.03 26.05
C ILE A 268 -17.27 -9.05 25.56
N GLU A 269 -16.96 -7.76 25.58
CA GLU A 269 -17.81 -6.70 25.03
C GLU A 269 -17.34 -6.36 23.62
N LEU A 270 -18.29 -6.17 22.71
CA LEU A 270 -18.03 -5.67 21.37
C LEU A 270 -18.30 -4.17 21.33
N ARG A 271 -17.49 -3.42 20.58
CA ARG A 271 -17.54 -1.95 20.49
C ARG A 271 -17.62 -1.43 19.06
N TYR A 272 -17.22 -2.24 18.09
CA TYR A 272 -16.96 -1.81 16.72
C TYR A 272 -17.76 -2.60 15.68
N THR A 273 -18.33 -3.75 16.04
CA THR A 273 -19.15 -4.60 15.13
C THR A 273 -20.53 -4.03 14.75
N GLU A 274 -20.99 -2.96 15.40
CA GLU A 274 -22.31 -2.38 15.08
C GLU A 274 -22.36 -1.80 13.66
N GLY A 275 -23.40 -2.17 12.89
CA GLY A 275 -23.64 -1.65 11.54
C GLY A 275 -22.94 -2.38 10.40
N ALA A 276 -22.32 -3.54 10.67
CA ALA A 276 -21.79 -4.40 9.62
C ALA A 276 -22.91 -4.82 8.65
N THR A 277 -22.79 -4.42 7.39
CA THR A 277 -23.74 -4.78 6.32
C THR A 277 -22.98 -5.36 5.15
N PHE A 278 -23.59 -6.35 4.50
CA PHE A 278 -23.02 -6.99 3.33
C PHE A 278 -23.69 -6.41 2.08
N SER A 279 -22.88 -5.94 1.14
CA SER A 279 -23.33 -5.53 -0.19
C SER A 279 -22.64 -6.40 -1.23
N PRO A 280 -23.26 -7.53 -1.66
CA PRO A 280 -22.67 -8.43 -2.66
C PRO A 280 -22.30 -7.71 -3.96
N LEU A 281 -23.14 -6.75 -4.40
CA LEU A 281 -22.87 -6.00 -5.62
C LEU A 281 -21.69 -5.05 -5.47
N GLN A 282 -21.63 -4.27 -4.38
CA GLN A 282 -20.50 -3.36 -4.14
C GLN A 282 -19.19 -4.14 -4.03
N SER A 283 -19.20 -5.21 -3.26
CA SER A 283 -18.04 -6.06 -3.04
C SER A 283 -17.54 -6.69 -4.35
N LEU A 284 -18.45 -7.20 -5.19
CA LEU A 284 -18.14 -7.72 -6.52
C LEU A 284 -17.61 -6.63 -7.47
N MET A 285 -18.17 -5.41 -7.43
CA MET A 285 -17.70 -4.28 -8.25
C MET A 285 -16.28 -3.86 -7.86
N CYS A 286 -15.97 -3.75 -6.56
CA CYS A 286 -14.62 -3.45 -6.10
C CYS A 286 -13.62 -4.54 -6.50
N LEU A 287 -13.98 -5.82 -6.37
CA LEU A 287 -13.13 -6.92 -6.83
C LEU A 287 -12.91 -6.87 -8.35
N ALA A 288 -13.93 -6.52 -9.13
CA ALA A 288 -13.81 -6.37 -10.58
C ALA A 288 -12.88 -5.22 -10.98
N GLU A 289 -12.94 -4.08 -10.27
CA GLU A 289 -12.00 -2.97 -10.45
C GLU A 289 -10.56 -3.39 -10.12
N GLN A 290 -10.37 -4.09 -8.99
CA GLN A 290 -9.04 -4.60 -8.60
C GLN A 290 -8.48 -5.59 -9.63
N LEU A 291 -9.30 -6.52 -10.14
CA LEU A 291 -8.86 -7.45 -11.19
C LEU A 291 -8.48 -6.75 -12.49
N ALA A 292 -9.23 -5.71 -12.87
CA ALA A 292 -8.92 -4.93 -14.06
C ALA A 292 -7.57 -4.21 -13.89
N GLN A 293 -7.31 -3.67 -12.71
CA GLN A 293 -6.04 -3.05 -12.36
C GLN A 293 -4.89 -4.07 -12.36
N ASP A 294 -5.02 -5.16 -11.60
CA ASP A 294 -4.02 -6.24 -11.52
C ASP A 294 -3.67 -6.77 -12.92
N PHE A 295 -4.67 -6.99 -13.77
CA PHE A 295 -4.46 -7.43 -15.14
C PHE A 295 -3.67 -6.42 -15.98
N ALA A 296 -4.00 -5.12 -15.87
CA ALA A 296 -3.29 -4.07 -16.58
C ALA A 296 -1.82 -3.96 -16.11
N GLU A 297 -1.62 -3.98 -14.79
CA GLU A 297 -0.32 -3.90 -14.15
C GLU A 297 0.57 -5.11 -14.47
N GLU A 298 0.05 -6.34 -14.38
CA GLU A 298 0.81 -7.56 -14.73
C GLU A 298 1.13 -7.63 -16.22
N ARG A 299 0.20 -7.20 -17.08
CA ARG A 299 0.46 -7.08 -18.53
C ARG A 299 1.66 -6.17 -18.79
N VAL A 300 1.80 -5.08 -18.05
CA VAL A 300 2.93 -4.14 -18.19
C VAL A 300 4.18 -4.67 -17.49
N ARG A 301 4.06 -5.26 -16.30
CA ARG A 301 5.17 -5.91 -15.57
C ARG A 301 5.83 -7.00 -16.42
N SER A 302 5.06 -7.75 -17.19
CA SER A 302 5.57 -8.78 -18.11
C SER A 302 6.50 -8.22 -19.20
N ARG A 303 6.40 -6.93 -19.53
CA ARG A 303 7.26 -6.25 -20.53
C ARG A 303 8.64 -5.90 -19.98
N ARG A 304 8.82 -5.92 -18.65
CA ARG A 304 10.10 -5.71 -17.95
C ARG A 304 10.83 -4.43 -18.34
N LYS A 305 10.09 -3.34 -18.53
CA LYS A 305 10.65 -2.04 -18.91
C LYS A 305 11.47 -1.49 -17.75
N LEU A 306 12.66 -0.97 -18.02
CA LEU A 306 13.53 -0.47 -16.97
C LEU A 306 13.13 0.97 -16.60
N VAL A 307 13.00 1.24 -15.29
CA VAL A 307 12.87 2.58 -14.73
C VAL A 307 14.22 2.99 -14.11
N SER A 308 14.80 4.11 -14.53
CA SER A 308 15.92 4.72 -13.81
C SER A 308 15.38 5.70 -12.77
N VAL A 309 15.62 5.40 -11.49
CA VAL A 309 15.30 6.25 -10.36
C VAL A 309 16.48 7.17 -10.08
N ILE A 310 16.31 8.47 -10.27
CA ILE A 310 17.34 9.48 -10.11
C ILE A 310 17.18 10.16 -8.76
N VAL A 311 18.25 10.15 -7.96
CA VAL A 311 18.23 10.75 -6.62
C VAL A 311 19.36 11.78 -6.49
N PRO A 312 19.06 13.08 -6.39
CA PRO A 312 20.08 14.09 -6.15
C PRO A 312 20.52 14.09 -4.69
N TYR A 313 21.84 14.08 -4.47
CA TYR A 313 22.44 14.09 -3.15
C TYR A 313 23.14 15.43 -2.87
N PHE A 314 22.65 16.13 -1.86
CA PHE A 314 23.18 17.44 -1.43
C PHE A 314 23.99 17.39 -0.12
N GLY A 315 24.41 16.19 0.34
CA GLY A 315 25.30 16.04 1.50
C GLY A 315 24.63 15.62 2.80
N ASN A 316 23.36 15.19 2.78
CA ASN A 316 22.64 14.75 3.99
C ASN A 316 22.39 13.23 3.98
N LEU A 317 23.15 12.50 4.81
CA LEU A 317 23.11 11.04 4.87
C LEU A 317 21.83 10.46 5.50
N SER A 318 21.15 11.19 6.40
CA SER A 318 19.93 10.66 7.03
C SER A 318 18.74 10.64 6.06
N PHE A 319 18.59 11.68 5.24
CA PHE A 319 17.62 11.67 4.15
C PHE A 319 17.93 10.58 3.13
N TRP A 320 19.21 10.41 2.82
CA TRP A 320 19.66 9.40 1.86
C TRP A 320 19.25 7.97 2.26
N HIS A 321 19.41 7.58 3.53
CA HIS A 321 18.97 6.26 4.00
C HIS A 321 17.46 6.03 3.77
N ARG A 322 16.63 6.99 4.19
CA ARG A 322 15.17 6.89 4.05
C ARG A 322 14.73 6.83 2.60
N THR A 323 15.39 7.59 1.72
CA THR A 323 15.11 7.55 0.28
C THR A 323 15.41 6.17 -0.31
N LEU A 324 16.53 5.53 0.07
CA LEU A 324 16.85 4.18 -0.41
C LEU A 324 15.85 3.13 0.07
N GLU A 325 15.42 3.19 1.33
CA GLU A 325 14.35 2.31 1.86
C GLU A 325 13.04 2.51 1.11
N ASN A 326 12.69 3.75 0.78
CA ASN A 326 11.49 4.06 0.01
C ASN A 326 11.54 3.56 -1.44
N ILE A 327 12.71 3.63 -2.08
CA ILE A 327 12.91 3.05 -3.41
C ILE A 327 12.82 1.53 -3.34
N ALA A 328 13.44 0.91 -2.34
CA ALA A 328 13.38 -0.54 -2.14
C ALA A 328 11.96 -1.06 -1.85
N SER A 329 11.05 -0.21 -1.35
CA SER A 329 9.66 -0.58 -1.06
C SER A 329 8.72 -0.46 -2.26
N GLN A 330 9.19 -0.04 -3.44
CA GLN A 330 8.35 0.08 -4.62
C GLN A 330 7.94 -1.30 -5.16
N THR A 331 6.69 -1.43 -5.59
CA THR A 331 6.14 -2.70 -6.11
C THR A 331 6.60 -3.04 -7.53
N TYR A 332 7.13 -2.05 -8.26
CA TYR A 332 7.70 -2.27 -9.59
C TYR A 332 9.13 -2.82 -9.50
N PRO A 333 9.42 -4.05 -9.97
CA PRO A 333 10.70 -4.69 -9.67
C PRO A 333 11.84 -4.31 -10.65
N TYR A 334 11.53 -3.74 -11.81
CA TYR A 334 12.52 -3.50 -12.88
C TYR A 334 13.07 -2.08 -12.79
N MET A 335 13.90 -1.84 -11.78
CA MET A 335 14.47 -0.52 -11.51
C MET A 335 15.99 -0.55 -11.43
N GLU A 336 16.61 0.61 -11.69
CA GLU A 336 17.98 0.93 -11.31
C GLU A 336 18.03 2.30 -10.64
N VAL A 337 19.06 2.55 -9.83
CA VAL A 337 19.24 3.83 -9.11
C VAL A 337 20.44 4.60 -9.66
N ALA A 338 20.24 5.87 -10.02
CA ALA A 338 21.29 6.79 -10.41
C ALA A 338 21.38 7.94 -9.41
N VAL A 339 22.48 7.97 -8.64
CA VAL A 339 22.70 9.02 -7.64
C VAL A 339 23.42 10.19 -8.28
N LEU A 340 22.86 11.38 -8.19
CA LEU A 340 23.46 12.60 -8.70
C LEU A 340 24.15 13.35 -7.55
N ASP A 341 25.46 13.19 -7.42
CA ASP A 341 26.25 13.68 -6.28
C ASP A 341 26.68 15.14 -6.49
N PHE A 342 26.07 16.07 -5.74
CA PHE A 342 26.45 17.48 -5.67
C PHE A 342 27.38 17.79 -4.48
N ALA A 343 27.63 16.84 -3.59
CA ALA A 343 28.33 17.05 -2.32
C ALA A 343 29.75 16.44 -2.27
N ASP A 344 30.16 15.70 -3.30
CA ASP A 344 31.44 14.97 -3.35
C ASP A 344 31.54 13.92 -2.22
N GLY A 345 30.41 13.24 -1.95
CA GLY A 345 30.25 12.24 -0.88
C GLY A 345 30.36 10.79 -1.36
N ALA A 346 31.03 10.56 -2.49
CA ALA A 346 30.98 9.29 -3.22
C ALA A 346 31.34 8.04 -2.38
N SER A 347 32.27 8.13 -1.41
CA SER A 347 32.65 6.97 -0.56
C SER A 347 31.48 6.48 0.29
N ASP A 348 30.81 7.39 0.99
CA ASP A 348 29.74 7.07 1.94
C ASP A 348 28.49 6.59 1.19
N LEU A 349 28.24 7.18 0.01
CA LEU A 349 27.16 6.77 -0.88
C LEU A 349 27.36 5.33 -1.38
N GLN A 350 28.59 4.92 -1.74
CA GLN A 350 28.83 3.57 -2.24
C GLN A 350 28.55 2.49 -1.20
N GLU A 351 28.93 2.72 0.06
CA GLU A 351 28.67 1.75 1.14
C GLU A 351 27.17 1.51 1.32
N MET A 352 26.37 2.58 1.31
CA MET A 352 24.93 2.49 1.48
C MET A 352 24.22 1.90 0.25
N LEU A 353 24.69 2.23 -0.96
CA LEU A 353 24.17 1.64 -2.19
C LEU A 353 24.45 0.14 -2.29
N ALA A 354 25.55 -0.36 -1.73
CA ALA A 354 25.88 -1.77 -1.74
C ALA A 354 24.87 -2.63 -0.95
N ALA A 355 24.15 -2.04 0.01
CA ALA A 355 23.05 -2.70 0.73
C ALA A 355 21.76 -2.80 -0.10
N LEU A 356 21.66 -2.03 -1.19
CA LEU A 356 20.51 -2.05 -2.08
C LEU A 356 20.63 -3.20 -3.08
N HIS A 357 19.64 -4.08 -3.12
CA HIS A 357 19.58 -5.20 -4.07
C HIS A 357 19.12 -4.77 -5.49
N LEU A 358 19.45 -3.53 -5.89
CA LEU A 358 19.14 -2.96 -7.20
C LEU A 358 20.43 -2.52 -7.92
N PRO A 359 20.49 -2.62 -9.26
CA PRO A 359 21.56 -2.00 -10.03
C PRO A 359 21.66 -0.50 -9.71
N HIS A 360 22.86 -0.01 -9.48
CA HIS A 360 23.05 1.38 -9.10
C HIS A 360 24.35 2.00 -9.64
N CYS A 361 24.38 3.33 -9.70
CA CYS A 361 25.54 4.11 -10.14
C CYS A 361 25.56 5.50 -9.47
N ILE A 362 26.73 6.13 -9.46
CA ILE A 362 26.93 7.50 -8.98
C ILE A 362 27.42 8.36 -10.14
N VAL A 363 26.75 9.48 -10.36
CA VAL A 363 27.07 10.50 -11.37
C VAL A 363 27.50 11.77 -10.64
N ARG A 364 28.73 12.24 -10.89
CA ARG A 364 29.23 13.49 -10.28
C ARG A 364 28.62 14.73 -10.95
N ALA A 365 28.05 15.61 -10.13
CA ALA A 365 27.44 16.89 -10.52
C ALA A 365 28.26 18.11 -10.03
N ASP A 366 29.57 17.92 -9.85
CA ASP A 366 30.52 18.96 -9.42
C ASP A 366 30.89 19.97 -10.52
N SER A 367 30.50 19.69 -11.76
CA SER A 367 30.85 20.47 -12.95
C SER A 367 29.73 20.42 -14.00
N PRO A 368 29.58 21.47 -14.84
CA PRO A 368 28.62 21.46 -15.95
C PRO A 368 28.77 20.25 -16.89
N GLY A 369 27.72 19.97 -17.64
CA GLY A 369 27.58 18.80 -18.51
C GLY A 369 27.26 17.52 -17.76
N TRP A 370 26.82 17.62 -16.50
CA TRP A 370 26.38 16.45 -15.73
C TRP A 370 25.08 15.86 -16.28
N GLY A 371 24.23 16.66 -16.94
CA GLY A 371 23.02 16.16 -17.59
C GLY A 371 23.35 15.16 -18.70
N VAL A 372 24.40 15.40 -19.47
CA VAL A 372 24.90 14.46 -20.50
C VAL A 372 25.45 13.18 -19.86
N ARG A 373 26.20 13.30 -18.76
CA ARG A 373 26.72 12.13 -18.03
C ARG A 373 25.59 11.30 -17.44
N LEU A 374 24.58 11.95 -16.88
CA LEU A 374 23.38 11.32 -16.35
C LEU A 374 22.61 10.61 -17.47
N ALA A 375 22.43 11.25 -18.62
CA ALA A 375 21.83 10.65 -19.80
C ALA A 375 22.57 9.38 -20.24
N GLN A 376 23.90 9.39 -20.28
CA GLN A 376 24.69 8.22 -20.67
C GLN A 376 24.62 7.06 -19.66
N THR A 377 24.31 7.38 -18.39
CA THR A 377 24.37 6.41 -17.30
C THR A 377 23.00 5.79 -16.99
N ALA A 378 21.94 6.60 -16.98
CA ALA A 378 20.58 6.12 -16.85
C ALA A 378 20.18 5.32 -18.10
N ARG A 379 19.75 4.08 -17.94
CA ARG A 379 19.40 3.11 -19.00
C ARG A 379 17.90 2.89 -19.13
N GLY A 380 17.13 3.40 -18.19
CA GLY A 380 15.68 3.29 -18.15
C GLY A 380 15.01 3.97 -19.33
N GLU A 381 13.97 3.32 -19.84
CA GLU A 381 13.03 3.92 -20.80
C GLU A 381 12.13 4.95 -20.09
N TYR A 382 11.88 4.71 -18.81
CA TYR A 382 11.18 5.58 -17.89
C TYR A 382 12.12 6.14 -16.84
N ILE A 383 11.88 7.38 -16.44
CA ILE A 383 12.71 8.11 -15.50
C ILE A 383 11.85 8.65 -14.37
N GLN A 384 12.21 8.29 -13.13
CA GLN A 384 11.59 8.77 -11.90
C GLN A 384 12.63 9.60 -11.15
N TRP A 385 12.35 10.86 -10.85
CA TRP A 385 13.18 11.63 -9.92
C TRP A 385 12.66 11.45 -8.50
N VAL A 386 13.53 11.41 -7.49
CA VAL A 386 13.13 11.39 -6.08
C VAL A 386 13.91 12.47 -5.35
N MET A 387 13.24 13.58 -5.08
CA MET A 387 13.84 14.72 -4.39
C MET A 387 13.97 14.43 -2.89
N PRO A 388 15.04 14.93 -2.24
CA PRO A 388 15.22 14.77 -0.80
C PRO A 388 14.02 15.30 -0.01
N GLY A 389 13.51 14.49 0.92
CA GLY A 389 12.33 14.82 1.73
C GLY A 389 11.01 14.31 1.15
N ASP A 390 11.00 13.75 -0.06
CA ASP A 390 9.81 13.14 -0.64
C ASP A 390 9.80 11.62 -0.43
N ARG A 391 8.59 11.07 -0.24
CA ARG A 391 8.36 9.65 -0.08
C ARG A 391 7.29 9.17 -1.06
N LEU A 392 7.68 8.31 -1.99
CA LEU A 392 6.77 7.71 -2.96
C LEU A 392 5.91 6.64 -2.29
N PHE A 393 4.64 6.51 -2.69
CA PHE A 393 3.84 5.34 -2.28
C PHE A 393 4.33 4.08 -3.01
N PRO A 394 4.26 2.88 -2.39
CA PRO A 394 4.78 1.63 -2.97
C PRO A 394 4.32 1.37 -4.41
N GLU A 395 3.07 1.68 -4.71
CA GLU A 395 2.38 1.43 -5.98
C GLU A 395 2.66 2.47 -7.07
N LYS A 396 3.24 3.62 -6.71
CA LYS A 396 3.38 4.79 -7.59
C LYS A 396 4.03 4.43 -8.93
N ILE A 397 5.24 3.86 -8.90
CA ILE A 397 6.00 3.60 -10.13
C ILE A 397 5.25 2.59 -11.00
N LEU A 398 4.66 1.54 -10.42
CA LEU A 398 3.91 0.54 -11.17
C LEU A 398 2.69 1.15 -11.87
N GLN A 399 1.88 1.94 -11.16
CA GLN A 399 0.71 2.60 -11.75
C GLN A 399 1.10 3.58 -12.85
N MET A 400 2.13 4.41 -12.61
CA MET A 400 2.57 5.40 -13.59
C MET A 400 3.22 4.78 -14.84
N VAL A 401 4.04 3.73 -14.68
CA VAL A 401 4.57 2.96 -15.82
C VAL A 401 3.42 2.31 -16.57
N THR A 402 2.42 1.74 -15.86
CA THR A 402 1.26 1.11 -16.48
C THR A 402 0.49 2.09 -17.35
N THR A 403 0.22 3.30 -16.86
CA THR A 403 -0.44 4.35 -17.64
C THR A 403 0.38 4.75 -18.86
N LEU A 404 1.69 5.00 -18.71
CA LEU A 404 2.52 5.37 -19.86
C LEU A 404 2.65 4.24 -20.89
N GLU A 405 2.76 2.98 -20.48
CA GLU A 405 2.90 1.83 -21.38
C GLU A 405 1.61 1.46 -22.12
N LEU A 406 0.45 1.91 -21.62
CA LEU A 406 -0.86 1.65 -22.21
C LEU A 406 -1.44 2.87 -22.95
N ASP A 407 -0.85 4.04 -22.76
CA ASP A 407 -1.16 5.27 -23.49
C ASP A 407 0.11 5.89 -24.08
N ASP A 408 0.39 5.56 -25.34
CA ASP A 408 1.59 6.02 -26.06
C ASP A 408 1.54 7.50 -26.44
N GLU A 409 0.38 8.16 -26.36
CA GLU A 409 0.24 9.59 -26.63
C GLU A 409 0.82 10.44 -25.49
N LEU A 410 0.92 9.87 -24.28
CA LEU A 410 1.47 10.55 -23.12
C LEU A 410 2.99 10.65 -23.18
N SER A 411 3.49 11.86 -22.96
CA SER A 411 4.92 12.14 -22.82
C SER A 411 5.39 11.86 -21.39
N PHE A 412 4.57 12.19 -20.40
CA PHE A 412 4.79 11.88 -18.99
C PHE A 412 3.49 11.90 -18.19
N VAL A 413 3.52 11.38 -16.96
CA VAL A 413 2.42 11.44 -16.01
C VAL A 413 2.84 12.07 -14.69
N LEU A 414 1.92 12.73 -14.01
CA LEU A 414 2.14 13.31 -12.68
C LEU A 414 0.97 13.08 -11.73
N ALA A 415 1.29 13.04 -10.44
CA ALA A 415 0.32 12.98 -9.34
C ALA A 415 0.64 14.06 -8.31
N ASP A 416 -0.39 14.53 -7.62
CA ASP A 416 -0.22 15.37 -6.44
C ASP A 416 0.34 14.56 -5.25
N ALA A 417 0.86 15.26 -4.25
CA ALA A 417 1.21 14.67 -2.97
C ALA A 417 -0.02 14.58 -2.05
N GLU A 418 -0.02 13.63 -1.12
CA GLU A 418 -1.03 13.53 -0.08
C GLU A 418 -1.02 14.81 0.77
N GLU A 419 -2.19 15.44 0.89
CA GLU A 419 -2.35 16.58 1.77
C GLU A 419 -2.20 16.12 3.21
N THR A 420 -1.14 16.55 3.89
CA THR A 420 -1.13 16.48 5.34
C THR A 420 -2.27 17.36 5.84
N ALA A 421 -3.13 16.83 6.72
CA ALA A 421 -4.30 17.51 7.26
C ALA A 421 -3.90 18.78 8.05
N THR A 422 -3.48 19.82 7.36
CA THR A 422 -3.42 21.19 7.81
C THR A 422 -4.75 21.82 7.44
N ALA A 423 -5.40 22.43 8.44
CA ALA A 423 -6.75 22.99 8.41
C ALA A 423 -7.28 23.39 7.02
N GLU A 424 -8.48 22.89 6.68
CA GLU A 424 -9.28 23.34 5.53
C GLU A 424 -9.19 24.86 5.37
N GLY A 425 -8.64 25.33 4.24
CA GLY A 425 -8.57 26.75 3.90
C GLY A 425 -7.19 27.41 3.89
N ALA A 426 -6.08 26.67 4.04
CA ALA A 426 -4.74 27.22 3.87
C ALA A 426 -4.21 27.08 2.42
N ASP A 427 -4.50 28.02 1.51
CA ASP A 427 -3.61 28.30 0.37
C ASP A 427 -3.47 29.82 0.12
N PRO A 428 -2.32 30.38 0.51
CA PRO A 428 -1.52 31.09 -0.50
C PRO A 428 0.00 30.79 -0.49
N GLU A 429 0.53 29.99 0.45
CA GLU A 429 1.94 30.11 0.85
C GLU A 429 2.97 29.30 0.04
N ARG A 430 2.56 28.27 -0.71
CA ARG A 430 3.51 27.22 -1.16
C ARG A 430 3.97 27.32 -2.62
N PHE A 431 3.58 28.36 -3.36
CA PHE A 431 3.89 28.49 -4.80
C PHE A 431 3.62 27.19 -5.60
N VAL A 432 2.56 26.47 -5.23
CA VAL A 432 2.12 25.23 -5.89
C VAL A 432 0.68 25.32 -6.34
N PHE A 433 0.26 24.40 -7.20
CA PHE A 433 -1.13 24.18 -7.57
C PHE A 433 -1.44 22.69 -7.58
N SER A 434 -2.65 22.35 -7.13
CA SER A 434 -3.16 20.98 -7.21
C SER A 434 -3.56 20.64 -8.64
N MET A 435 -3.17 19.45 -9.04
CA MET A 435 -3.58 18.79 -10.27
C MET A 435 -4.95 18.10 -10.16
N HIS A 436 -5.43 17.79 -8.95
CA HIS A 436 -6.74 17.17 -8.61
C HIS A 436 -7.98 18.02 -9.02
N ARG A 437 -7.85 19.11 -9.77
CA ARG A 437 -9.04 19.84 -10.23
C ARG A 437 -9.75 19.02 -11.31
N SER A 438 -11.09 18.94 -11.22
CA SER A 438 -12.04 18.14 -12.03
C SER A 438 -12.05 18.43 -13.56
N HIS A 439 -11.01 19.07 -14.07
CA HIS A 439 -10.82 19.48 -15.47
C HIS A 439 -9.47 19.06 -16.07
N CYS A 440 -8.57 18.40 -15.33
CA CYS A 440 -7.26 17.98 -15.84
C CYS A 440 -7.26 16.53 -16.36
N PHE A 441 -8.06 16.23 -17.39
CA PHE A 441 -7.90 14.99 -18.15
C PHE A 441 -7.06 15.30 -19.40
N VAL A 442 -5.81 14.81 -19.42
CA VAL A 442 -4.83 14.92 -20.52
C VAL A 442 -4.77 16.33 -21.14
N ALA A 443 -3.84 17.17 -20.67
CA ALA A 443 -3.68 18.53 -21.20
C ALA A 443 -2.35 18.72 -21.95
N ALA A 444 -2.35 19.69 -22.88
CA ALA A 444 -1.17 20.05 -23.67
C ALA A 444 -0.07 20.63 -22.78
N GLY A 445 1.19 20.27 -23.05
CA GLY A 445 2.35 20.81 -22.35
C GLY A 445 2.40 22.34 -22.38
N ALA A 446 2.11 22.94 -23.53
CA ALA A 446 2.10 24.39 -23.70
C ALA A 446 1.14 25.11 -22.75
N TRP A 447 -0.02 24.52 -22.43
CA TRP A 447 -0.96 25.11 -21.48
C TRP A 447 -0.38 25.11 -20.06
N HIS A 448 0.12 23.96 -19.60
CA HIS A 448 0.74 23.85 -18.27
C HIS A 448 1.96 24.75 -18.13
N ARG A 449 2.78 24.86 -19.18
CA ARG A 449 3.93 25.75 -19.22
C ARG A 449 3.52 27.20 -19.04
N ALA A 450 2.57 27.67 -19.84
CA ALA A 450 2.07 29.04 -19.78
C ALA A 450 1.44 29.32 -18.41
N TYR A 451 0.68 28.37 -17.87
CA TYR A 451 0.09 28.48 -16.54
C TYR A 451 1.15 28.55 -15.43
N ALA A 452 2.12 27.64 -15.42
CA ALA A 452 3.21 27.63 -14.44
C ALA A 452 4.00 28.94 -14.48
N LEU A 453 4.34 29.40 -15.68
CA LEU A 453 5.08 30.64 -15.91
C LEU A 453 4.27 31.89 -15.49
N ALA A 454 2.97 31.94 -15.81
CA ALA A 454 2.13 33.09 -15.48
C ALA A 454 1.71 33.12 -14.01
N ALA A 455 1.48 31.97 -13.39
CA ALA A 455 1.08 31.87 -11.98
C ALA A 455 2.27 31.86 -11.02
N GLY A 456 3.47 31.56 -11.52
CA GLY A 456 4.66 31.32 -10.71
C GLY A 456 4.45 30.16 -9.76
N ARG A 457 3.82 29.08 -10.23
CA ARG A 457 3.44 27.92 -9.42
C ARG A 457 3.82 26.61 -10.11
N THR A 458 4.12 25.58 -9.32
CA THR A 458 4.41 24.22 -9.81
C THR A 458 3.36 23.21 -9.34
N PRO A 459 3.23 22.04 -9.99
CA PRO A 459 2.41 20.96 -9.46
C PRO A 459 2.78 20.60 -8.02
N MET A 460 1.78 20.34 -7.19
CA MET A 460 1.96 20.08 -5.76
C MET A 460 2.84 18.87 -5.49
N GLY A 461 2.74 17.80 -6.28
CA GLY A 461 3.62 16.64 -6.15
C GLY A 461 5.10 16.90 -6.47
N GLY A 462 5.46 18.08 -6.98
CA GLY A 462 6.85 18.40 -7.32
C GLY A 462 7.44 17.44 -8.36
N LEU A 463 8.77 17.45 -8.51
CA LEU A 463 9.45 16.60 -9.49
C LEU A 463 9.33 15.10 -9.14
N SER A 464 9.25 14.76 -7.84
CA SER A 464 8.98 13.39 -7.37
C SER A 464 7.58 12.90 -7.71
N GLY A 465 6.64 13.83 -7.94
CA GLY A 465 5.30 13.56 -8.43
C GLY A 465 5.26 12.97 -9.84
N VAL A 466 6.35 13.10 -10.60
CA VAL A 466 6.38 12.86 -12.05
C VAL A 466 7.10 11.55 -12.42
N LEU A 467 6.52 10.79 -13.35
CA LEU A 467 7.23 9.74 -14.10
C LEU A 467 7.28 10.12 -15.58
N LEU A 468 8.48 10.10 -16.15
CA LEU A 468 8.77 10.63 -17.48
C LEU A 468 9.16 9.51 -18.44
N ARG A 469 8.75 9.59 -19.72
CA ARG A 469 9.50 8.90 -20.77
C ARG A 469 10.86 9.58 -20.93
N ARG A 470 11.91 8.79 -21.10
CA ARG A 470 13.29 9.28 -21.27
C ARG A 470 13.42 10.39 -22.32
N ARG A 471 12.73 10.26 -23.46
CA ARG A 471 12.74 11.25 -24.55
C ARG A 471 12.39 12.67 -24.11
N VAL A 472 11.57 12.83 -23.06
CA VAL A 472 11.21 14.14 -22.51
C VAL A 472 12.42 14.82 -21.89
N LEU A 473 13.23 14.07 -21.12
CA LEU A 473 14.45 14.59 -20.51
C LEU A 473 15.56 14.84 -21.53
N ASP A 474 15.66 14.00 -22.56
CA ASP A 474 16.60 14.23 -23.66
C ASP A 474 16.33 15.59 -24.34
N ALA A 475 15.05 15.95 -24.51
CA ALA A 475 14.64 17.22 -25.11
C ALA A 475 14.84 18.46 -24.21
N CYS A 476 14.95 18.30 -22.89
CA CYS A 476 15.21 19.40 -21.95
C CYS A 476 16.57 19.30 -21.23
N ALA A 477 17.54 18.63 -21.86
CA ALA A 477 18.91 18.48 -21.36
C ALA A 477 18.98 17.96 -19.90
N TRP A 478 18.11 17.01 -19.57
CA TRP A 478 18.07 16.34 -18.27
C TRP A 478 17.92 17.30 -17.08
N LEU A 479 17.22 18.41 -17.31
CA LEU A 479 16.94 19.47 -16.33
C LEU A 479 18.18 20.13 -15.76
N GLU A 480 19.33 20.09 -16.46
CA GLU A 480 20.59 20.61 -15.92
C GLU A 480 20.48 22.07 -15.46
N LEU A 481 19.76 22.89 -16.24
CA LEU A 481 19.55 24.31 -15.94
C LEU A 481 18.66 24.57 -14.72
N ALA A 482 17.89 23.57 -14.26
CA ALA A 482 17.10 23.68 -13.04
C ALA A 482 17.91 23.40 -11.77
N PHE A 483 19.19 23.02 -11.88
CA PHE A 483 20.08 22.89 -10.73
C PHE A 483 21.23 23.87 -10.85
N PHE A 484 21.34 24.76 -9.87
CA PHE A 484 22.41 25.76 -9.84
C PHE A 484 22.98 25.91 -8.45
N ARG A 485 24.33 25.86 -8.34
CA ARG A 485 25.07 25.96 -7.07
C ARG A 485 24.54 25.05 -5.96
N LYS A 486 24.32 23.76 -6.28
CA LYS A 486 23.80 22.74 -5.35
C LYS A 486 22.38 23.03 -4.83
N ARG A 487 21.59 23.81 -5.57
CA ARG A 487 20.18 24.06 -5.31
C ARG A 487 19.33 23.68 -6.50
N PHE A 488 18.16 23.13 -6.22
CA PHE A 488 17.14 22.82 -7.20
C PHE A 488 16.13 23.98 -7.29
N PHE A 489 15.69 24.29 -8.51
CA PHE A 489 14.76 25.36 -8.86
C PHE A 489 13.50 24.72 -9.48
N PRO A 490 12.44 24.48 -8.68
CA PRO A 490 11.28 23.70 -9.11
C PRO A 490 10.52 24.30 -10.28
N LEU A 491 10.32 25.62 -10.29
CA LEU A 491 9.57 26.31 -11.34
C LEU A 491 10.32 26.23 -12.68
N ALA A 492 11.64 26.39 -12.67
CA ALA A 492 12.49 26.21 -13.84
C ALA A 492 12.40 24.77 -14.37
N ALA A 493 12.41 23.77 -13.48
CA ALA A 493 12.26 22.37 -13.87
C ALA A 493 10.93 22.12 -14.59
N PHE A 494 9.80 22.60 -14.04
CA PHE A 494 8.49 22.40 -14.66
C PHE A 494 8.30 23.22 -15.93
N VAL A 495 8.86 24.42 -16.02
CA VAL A 495 8.89 25.17 -17.27
C VAL A 495 9.65 24.36 -18.34
N LEU A 496 10.82 23.81 -18.02
CA LEU A 496 11.58 22.95 -18.95
C LEU A 496 10.85 21.65 -19.34
N LEU A 497 10.13 21.03 -18.39
CA LEU A 497 9.38 19.79 -18.63
C LEU A 497 8.13 20.02 -19.47
N PHE A 498 7.35 21.06 -19.17
CA PHE A 498 6.17 21.42 -19.94
C PHE A 498 6.65 22.09 -21.24
N GLN A 499 6.92 21.27 -22.25
CA GLN A 499 7.41 21.74 -23.55
C GLN A 499 6.31 22.43 -24.35
N MET A 500 6.70 23.33 -25.25
CA MET A 500 5.78 24.04 -26.17
C MET A 500 5.38 23.22 -27.40
N GLU A 501 5.88 21.99 -27.53
CA GLU A 501 5.57 21.12 -28.66
C GLU A 501 4.09 20.73 -28.68
N LYS A 502 3.49 20.74 -29.88
CA LYS A 502 2.05 20.47 -30.04
C LYS A 502 1.66 19.04 -29.69
N ASP A 503 2.56 18.08 -29.87
CA ASP A 503 2.32 16.66 -29.62
C ASP A 503 2.65 16.25 -28.17
N PHE A 504 3.01 17.21 -27.33
CA PHE A 504 3.34 16.97 -25.94
C PHE A 504 2.09 16.91 -25.07
N ARG A 505 1.84 15.75 -24.44
CA ARG A 505 0.72 15.52 -23.53
C ARG A 505 1.18 15.03 -22.17
N ALA A 506 0.64 15.62 -21.11
CA ALA A 506 0.85 15.19 -19.74
C ALA A 506 -0.43 14.52 -19.20
N GLY A 507 -0.30 13.33 -18.63
CA GLY A 507 -1.37 12.64 -17.91
C GLY A 507 -1.36 13.01 -16.43
N VAL A 508 -2.53 13.09 -15.83
CA VAL A 508 -2.72 13.56 -14.45
C VAL A 508 -3.46 12.50 -13.66
N PHE A 509 -2.90 12.09 -12.54
CA PHE A 509 -3.57 11.23 -11.57
C PHE A 509 -4.32 12.09 -10.56
N ASP A 510 -5.59 11.77 -10.36
CA ASP A 510 -6.41 12.40 -9.32
C ASP A 510 -6.00 11.92 -7.92
N VAL A 511 -5.56 10.67 -7.79
CA VAL A 511 -5.14 10.12 -6.48
C VAL A 511 -3.69 10.50 -6.19
N PRO A 512 -3.37 10.98 -4.97
CA PRO A 512 -2.00 11.25 -4.59
C PRO A 512 -1.16 9.97 -4.54
N LEU A 513 0.09 10.03 -4.99
CA LEU A 513 1.00 8.88 -5.07
C LEU A 513 2.34 9.10 -4.34
N LEU A 514 2.42 10.12 -3.50
CA LEU A 514 3.58 10.43 -2.67
C LEU A 514 3.16 11.30 -1.50
N SER A 515 4.05 11.49 -0.54
CA SER A 515 3.94 12.50 0.51
C SER A 515 5.24 13.27 0.69
N HIS A 516 5.15 14.48 1.24
CA HIS A 516 6.31 15.31 1.60
C HIS A 516 6.59 15.17 3.10
N GLU A 517 7.76 14.66 3.47
CA GLU A 517 8.21 14.55 4.86
C GLU A 517 8.89 15.84 5.36
N PHE A 518 9.43 16.64 4.43
CA PHE A 518 10.18 17.85 4.76
C PHE A 518 9.97 18.95 3.71
N HIS A 519 9.98 20.20 4.14
CA HIS A 519 9.96 21.37 3.26
C HIS A 519 11.23 22.20 3.48
N ASP A 520 12.00 22.45 2.41
CA ASP A 520 13.16 23.34 2.46
C ASP A 520 12.70 24.81 2.38
N GLU A 521 12.76 25.53 3.50
CA GLU A 521 12.49 26.97 3.57
C GLU A 521 13.37 27.78 2.60
N GLY A 522 14.56 27.27 2.26
CA GLY A 522 15.43 27.88 1.26
C GLY A 522 14.78 27.97 -0.13
N THR A 523 13.88 27.06 -0.48
CA THR A 523 13.14 27.10 -1.75
C THR A 523 12.22 28.32 -1.79
N LEU A 524 11.52 28.61 -0.69
CA LEU A 524 10.58 29.73 -0.60
C LEU A 524 11.27 31.09 -0.80
N VAL A 525 12.48 31.24 -0.24
CA VAL A 525 13.28 32.47 -0.30
C VAL A 525 13.77 32.79 -1.72
N TRP A 526 14.09 31.76 -2.51
CA TRP A 526 14.61 31.91 -3.87
C TRP A 526 13.52 31.99 -4.95
N HIS A 527 12.30 31.53 -4.65
CA HIS A 527 11.20 31.46 -5.63
C HIS A 527 10.91 32.79 -6.35
N PRO A 528 10.88 33.97 -5.71
CA PRO A 528 10.67 35.23 -6.42
C PRO A 528 11.76 35.51 -7.47
N ALA A 529 13.03 35.25 -7.13
CA ALA A 529 14.15 35.46 -8.04
C ALA A 529 14.11 34.47 -9.21
N GLU A 530 13.78 33.21 -8.93
CA GLU A 530 13.57 32.17 -9.95
C GLU A 530 12.47 32.59 -10.94
N TRP A 531 11.31 33.01 -10.42
CA TRP A 531 10.18 33.42 -11.25
C TRP A 531 10.49 34.66 -12.09
N ALA A 532 11.16 35.67 -11.51
CA ALA A 532 11.62 36.85 -12.25
C ALA A 532 12.57 36.46 -13.40
N SER A 533 13.52 35.56 -13.15
CA SER A 533 14.45 35.06 -14.16
C SER A 533 13.74 34.35 -15.31
N LEU A 534 12.71 33.56 -15.00
CA LEU A 534 11.92 32.85 -16.01
C LEU A 534 11.04 33.80 -16.82
N LEU A 535 10.44 34.81 -16.20
CA LEU A 535 9.70 35.85 -16.94
C LEU A 535 10.61 36.67 -17.86
N LEU A 536 11.85 36.95 -17.45
CA LEU A 536 12.84 37.59 -18.33
C LEU A 536 13.18 36.72 -19.54
N SER A 537 13.36 35.42 -19.32
CA SER A 537 13.86 34.50 -20.35
C SER A 537 12.76 33.98 -21.29
N CYS A 538 11.57 33.75 -20.75
CA CYS A 538 10.46 33.06 -21.42
C CYS A 538 9.18 33.89 -21.46
N GLY A 539 9.13 35.08 -20.86
CA GLY A 539 7.89 35.86 -20.73
C GLY A 539 7.24 36.29 -22.05
N GLN A 540 8.00 36.33 -23.14
CA GLN A 540 7.46 36.58 -24.49
C GLN A 540 6.51 35.48 -24.98
N GLU A 541 6.55 34.30 -24.36
CA GLU A 541 5.64 33.19 -24.65
C GLU A 541 4.24 33.42 -24.08
N LEU A 542 4.09 34.32 -23.09
CA LEU A 542 2.81 34.67 -22.50
C LEU A 542 2.08 35.70 -23.35
N ALA A 543 0.74 35.68 -23.31
CA ALA A 543 -0.05 36.79 -23.81
C ALA A 543 0.26 38.06 -23.01
N ALA A 544 0.25 39.23 -23.67
CA ALA A 544 0.65 40.50 -23.04
C ALA A 544 -0.10 40.80 -21.72
N HIS A 545 -1.41 40.52 -21.67
CA HIS A 545 -2.20 40.69 -20.45
C HIS A 545 -1.76 39.74 -19.33
N SER A 546 -1.48 38.48 -19.65
CA SER A 546 -1.00 37.47 -18.69
C SER A 546 0.40 37.80 -18.17
N PHE A 547 1.27 38.38 -19.01
CA PHE A 547 2.60 38.82 -18.57
C PHE A 547 2.50 39.98 -17.55
N VAL A 548 1.65 40.98 -17.83
CA VAL A 548 1.42 42.11 -16.91
C VAL A 548 0.86 41.62 -15.58
N GLU A 549 -0.12 40.71 -15.62
CA GLU A 549 -0.70 40.09 -14.42
C GLU A 549 0.36 39.29 -13.64
N ALA A 550 1.14 38.44 -14.32
CA ALA A 550 2.21 37.67 -13.69
C ALA A 550 3.25 38.56 -13.01
N ARG A 551 3.65 39.67 -13.65
CA ARG A 551 4.58 40.65 -13.07
C ARG A 551 4.01 41.33 -11.83
N GLN A 552 2.72 41.68 -11.83
CA GLN A 552 2.03 42.25 -10.67
C GLN A 552 1.96 41.25 -9.51
N THR A 553 1.53 40.02 -9.79
CA THR A 553 1.46 38.93 -8.78
C THR A 553 2.83 38.60 -8.21
N LEU A 554 3.88 38.58 -9.05
CA LEU A 554 5.26 38.39 -8.60
C LEU A 554 5.67 39.48 -7.61
N ALA A 555 5.37 40.75 -7.89
CA ALA A 555 5.69 41.87 -6.99
C ALA A 555 4.95 41.76 -5.63
N GLU A 556 3.70 41.32 -5.65
CA GLU A 556 2.91 41.07 -4.44
C GLU A 556 3.51 39.93 -3.60
N ARG A 557 3.71 38.76 -4.19
CA ARG A 557 4.25 37.59 -3.48
C ARG A 557 5.68 37.80 -3.00
N ALA A 558 6.52 38.50 -3.77
CA ALA A 558 7.86 38.84 -3.32
C ALA A 558 7.84 39.72 -2.08
N ARG A 559 6.93 40.71 -2.00
CA ARG A 559 6.75 41.53 -0.79
C ARG A 559 6.33 40.67 0.40
N GLU A 560 5.42 39.73 0.21
CA GLU A 560 4.98 38.81 1.27
C GLU A 560 6.12 37.93 1.77
N VAL A 561 6.87 37.29 0.87
CA VAL A 561 8.03 36.44 1.22
C VAL A 561 9.09 37.24 1.98
N PHE A 562 9.51 38.40 1.47
CA PHE A 562 10.58 39.19 2.10
C PHE A 562 10.13 39.98 3.34
N ALA A 563 8.83 40.06 3.62
CA ALA A 563 8.31 40.66 4.86
C ALA A 563 8.44 39.71 6.06
N ARG A 564 8.39 38.39 5.84
CA ARG A 564 8.40 37.36 6.91
C ARG A 564 9.67 37.44 7.75
N GLU A 565 9.50 37.53 9.07
CA GLU A 565 10.64 37.63 10.00
C GLU A 565 11.41 36.31 10.10
N GLU A 566 10.70 35.18 10.07
CA GLU A 566 11.26 33.82 10.17
C GLU A 566 12.29 33.55 9.05
N LEU A 567 12.00 33.99 7.83
CA LEU A 567 12.88 33.81 6.67
C LEU A 567 14.14 34.69 6.71
N ARG A 568 14.17 35.78 7.50
CA ARG A 568 15.34 36.68 7.57
C ARG A 568 16.56 36.01 8.19
N ALA A 569 16.35 34.99 9.02
CA ALA A 569 17.41 34.20 9.62
C ALA A 569 18.06 33.23 8.62
N HIS A 570 17.42 32.97 7.47
CA HIS A 570 17.94 32.05 6.47
C HIS A 570 19.20 32.63 5.79
N ALA A 571 20.25 31.81 5.66
CA ALA A 571 21.57 32.25 5.21
C ALA A 571 21.57 32.92 3.82
N ASP A 572 20.66 32.51 2.94
CA ASP A 572 20.55 33.03 1.58
C ASP A 572 19.63 34.27 1.44
N PHE A 573 18.92 34.68 2.49
CA PHE A 573 17.85 35.70 2.40
C PHE A 573 18.31 37.00 1.73
N SER A 574 19.39 37.61 2.23
CA SER A 574 19.90 38.88 1.69
C SER A 574 20.34 38.76 0.23
N ARG A 575 20.94 37.62 -0.14
CA ARG A 575 21.42 37.38 -1.50
C ARG A 575 20.24 37.15 -2.46
N ALA A 576 19.29 36.31 -2.08
CA ALA A 576 18.11 36.02 -2.90
C ALA A 576 17.29 37.29 -3.17
N ARG A 577 17.09 38.13 -2.13
CA ARG A 577 16.42 39.41 -2.27
C ARG A 577 17.13 40.37 -3.23
N SER A 578 18.45 40.53 -3.07
CA SER A 578 19.24 41.41 -3.95
C SER A 578 19.15 40.98 -5.41
N ILE A 579 19.22 39.67 -5.67
CA ILE A 579 19.12 39.13 -7.03
C ILE A 579 17.71 39.31 -7.58
N PHE A 580 16.68 39.08 -6.77
CA PHE A 580 15.29 39.35 -7.17
C PHE A 580 15.10 40.82 -7.58
N GLU A 581 15.58 41.77 -6.77
CA GLU A 581 15.43 43.21 -7.05
C GLU A 581 16.10 43.60 -8.38
N GLU A 582 17.27 43.04 -8.67
CA GLU A 582 17.97 43.24 -9.96
C GLU A 582 17.18 42.66 -11.14
N LEU A 583 16.74 41.40 -11.04
CA LEU A 583 15.96 40.74 -12.09
C LEU A 583 14.61 41.40 -12.32
N PHE A 584 13.92 41.80 -11.25
CA PHE A 584 12.62 42.44 -11.34
C PHE A 584 12.71 43.82 -12.00
N ALA A 585 13.77 44.59 -11.72
CA ALA A 585 14.02 45.87 -12.37
C ALA A 585 14.31 45.75 -13.88
N ALA A 586 14.80 44.60 -14.32
CA ALA A 586 15.05 44.31 -15.74
C ALA A 586 13.80 43.84 -16.50
N LEU A 587 12.70 43.51 -15.82
CA LEU A 587 11.47 43.07 -16.47
C LEU A 587 10.81 44.22 -17.24
N PRO A 588 10.34 44.00 -18.49
CA PRO A 588 9.52 44.95 -19.22
C PRO A 588 8.30 45.41 -18.43
N GLU A 589 7.93 46.68 -18.59
CA GLU A 589 6.70 47.24 -17.99
C GLU A 589 5.42 46.79 -18.69
#